data_AF-A0A2G2I3R0-F1
#
_entry.id   AF-A0A2G2I3R0-F1
#
_cell.length_a   1.000
_cell.length_b   1.000
_cell.length_c   1.000
_cell.angle_alpha   90.00
_cell.angle_beta   90.00
_cell.angle_gamma   90.00
#
_symmetry.space_group_name_H-M   'P 1'
#
loop_
_entity.id
_entity.type
_entity.pdbx_description
1 polymer ?
#
loop_
_entity_poly.entity_id
_entity_poly.type
_entity_poly.pdbx_seq_one_letter_code
_entity_poly.pdbx_strand_id
1 'polypeptide(L)'
;MQDEMETSRAGTLPVHTSAEAAAKAVIDQIGKEVRLALPLGLGKANLLANALYEIAKADPTVTLKIYTALSIIRPKTPPGLASRFGGPLIEKLFGDYPDLAYASDRLKGQLPPNVEVEEFFLSTGSLLGNEYAQRHYNSVNYTHAMRRIIAEGVNVLGQMISRRDGRYSLACNSDLSLDLIPLMREKVGRDKFLVVGELNEKLPFMPNDAEVPADEFDMLLDAGAYDLAGPPAPRVDLTSHAIGLRAARLVKDGGTLQIGIGSLGDGAAQSV
;
A
#
# COMPACT_ATOMS: atom_id res chain seq x y z
N MET A 1 -33.82 26.24 -20.16
CA MET A 1 -34.54 24.96 -20.33
C MET A 1 -33.56 23.92 -20.85
N GLN A 2 -32.75 23.39 -19.94
CA GLN A 2 -32.18 22.05 -19.97
C GLN A 2 -31.56 21.87 -18.57
N ASP A 3 -32.43 21.41 -17.69
CA ASP A 3 -32.13 20.93 -16.36
C ASP A 3 -31.38 19.59 -16.43
N GLU A 4 -30.52 19.41 -15.43
CA GLU A 4 -30.32 18.20 -14.63
C GLU A 4 -29.97 16.87 -15.34
N MET A 5 -28.79 16.34 -15.00
CA MET A 5 -28.68 15.06 -14.29
C MET A 5 -27.25 14.88 -13.78
N GLU A 6 -26.90 15.62 -12.72
CA GLU A 6 -25.87 15.19 -11.78
C GLU A 6 -26.61 14.64 -10.58
N THR A 7 -26.93 13.33 -10.63
CA THR A 7 -27.55 12.64 -9.50
C THR A 7 -26.55 12.56 -8.35
N SER A 8 -26.53 13.61 -7.53
CA SER A 8 -26.03 13.59 -6.16
C SER A 8 -26.77 12.48 -5.39
N ARG A 9 -26.12 11.34 -5.17
CA ARG A 9 -26.49 10.49 -4.05
C ARG A 9 -25.96 11.17 -2.78
N ALA A 10 -26.83 11.94 -2.13
CA ALA A 10 -26.70 12.31 -0.73
C ALA A 10 -26.87 11.05 0.15
N GLY A 11 -25.90 10.13 0.08
CA GLY A 11 -25.79 8.98 0.97
C GLY A 11 -24.66 9.22 1.96
N THR A 12 -24.86 8.88 3.23
CA THR A 12 -23.77 8.78 4.19
C THR A 12 -22.74 7.76 3.69
N LEU A 13 -21.48 8.15 3.62
CA LEU A 13 -20.34 7.29 3.29
C LEU A 13 -20.39 6.00 4.13
N PRO A 14 -20.54 4.81 3.51
CA PRO A 14 -20.62 3.55 4.24
C PRO A 14 -19.35 3.32 5.07
N VAL A 15 -19.53 2.92 6.33
CA VAL A 15 -18.44 2.56 7.24
C VAL A 15 -18.65 1.14 7.72
N HIS A 16 -17.68 0.27 7.44
CA HIS A 16 -17.67 -1.12 7.90
C HIS A 16 -16.71 -1.25 9.08
N THR A 17 -17.14 -1.91 10.15
CA THR A 17 -16.29 -2.16 11.33
C THR A 17 -15.62 -3.53 11.30
N SER A 18 -15.78 -4.29 10.23
CA SER A 18 -15.09 -5.56 10.01
C SER A 18 -14.58 -5.67 8.57
N ALA A 19 -13.37 -6.21 8.43
CA ALA A 19 -12.74 -6.37 7.13
C ALA A 19 -13.51 -7.35 6.23
N GLU A 20 -14.11 -8.39 6.82
CA GLU A 20 -14.97 -9.34 6.11
C GLU A 20 -16.22 -8.66 5.53
N ALA A 21 -16.89 -7.79 6.30
CA ALA A 21 -18.06 -7.07 5.81
C ALA A 21 -17.68 -6.08 4.70
N ALA A 22 -16.55 -5.38 4.84
CA ALA A 22 -16.05 -4.49 3.79
C ALA A 22 -15.70 -5.26 2.51
N ALA A 23 -14.99 -6.39 2.62
CA ALA A 23 -14.64 -7.22 1.47
C ALA A 23 -15.88 -7.81 0.77
N LYS A 24 -16.89 -8.23 1.53
CA LYS A 24 -18.20 -8.65 0.97
C LYS A 24 -18.89 -7.51 0.24
N ALA A 25 -18.94 -6.31 0.82
CA ALA A 25 -19.52 -5.15 0.17
C ALA A 25 -18.80 -4.77 -1.14
N VAL A 26 -17.47 -4.88 -1.17
CA VAL A 26 -16.68 -4.73 -2.40
C VAL A 26 -17.12 -5.74 -3.47
N ILE A 27 -17.21 -7.03 -3.12
CA ILE A 27 -17.60 -8.09 -4.07
C ILE A 27 -19.06 -7.94 -4.51
N ASP A 28 -19.96 -7.50 -3.63
CA ASP A 28 -21.36 -7.28 -3.96
C ASP A 28 -21.53 -6.14 -4.98
N GLN A 29 -20.65 -5.14 -4.94
CA GLN A 29 -20.71 -3.97 -5.83
C GLN A 29 -19.92 -4.16 -7.14
N ILE A 30 -18.70 -4.72 -7.08
CA ILE A 30 -17.83 -4.92 -8.26
C ILE A 30 -18.04 -6.28 -8.93
N GLY A 31 -18.58 -7.26 -8.20
CA GLY A 31 -18.69 -8.64 -8.63
C GLY A 31 -17.51 -9.51 -8.22
N LYS A 32 -17.50 -10.75 -8.72
CA LYS A 32 -16.54 -11.79 -8.33
C LYS A 32 -15.16 -11.68 -8.97
N GLU A 33 -14.94 -10.71 -9.85
CA GLU A 33 -13.63 -10.46 -10.47
C GLU A 33 -13.00 -9.21 -9.87
N VAL A 34 -12.21 -9.38 -8.81
CA VAL A 34 -11.59 -8.28 -8.07
C VAL A 34 -10.17 -8.06 -8.58
N ARG A 35 -9.92 -6.88 -9.15
CA ARG A 35 -8.60 -6.37 -9.54
C ARG A 35 -8.23 -5.24 -8.58
N LEU A 36 -7.49 -5.61 -7.53
CA LEU A 36 -7.12 -4.75 -6.42
C LEU A 36 -5.78 -4.07 -6.65
N ALA A 37 -5.73 -2.75 -6.60
CA ALA A 37 -4.50 -1.98 -6.44
C ALA A 37 -4.24 -1.66 -4.97
N LEU A 38 -2.97 -1.80 -4.55
CA LEU A 38 -2.50 -1.46 -3.22
C LEU A 38 -1.24 -0.59 -3.31
N PRO A 39 -1.15 0.53 -2.57
CA PRO A 39 0.03 1.41 -2.55
C PRO A 39 1.35 0.70 -2.23
N LEU A 40 2.48 1.32 -2.59
CA LEU A 40 3.82 0.74 -2.36
C LEU A 40 4.15 0.74 -0.86
N GLY A 41 4.83 -0.28 -0.32
CA GLY A 41 5.28 -0.26 1.08
C GLY A 41 4.15 -0.05 2.10
N LEU A 42 4.29 0.98 2.95
CA LEU A 42 3.30 1.41 3.95
C LEU A 42 2.22 2.29 3.30
N GLY A 43 0.95 2.02 3.61
CA GLY A 43 -0.21 2.70 3.00
C GLY A 43 -1.22 1.74 2.38
N LYS A 44 -0.94 0.43 2.38
CA LYS A 44 -1.87 -0.61 1.93
C LYS A 44 -3.00 -0.82 2.92
N ALA A 45 -4.23 -0.97 2.44
CA ALA A 45 -5.35 -1.46 3.25
C ALA A 45 -5.16 -2.97 3.54
N ASN A 46 -4.34 -3.29 4.55
CA ASN A 46 -3.90 -4.66 4.81
C ASN A 46 -5.05 -5.55 5.28
N LEU A 47 -5.95 -5.04 6.12
CA LEU A 47 -7.06 -5.82 6.64
C LEU A 47 -8.06 -6.13 5.51
N LEU A 48 -8.38 -5.13 4.68
CA LEU A 48 -9.20 -5.32 3.48
C LEU A 48 -8.58 -6.35 2.53
N ALA A 49 -7.29 -6.19 2.20
CA ALA A 49 -6.58 -7.08 1.29
C ALA A 49 -6.60 -8.54 1.80
N ASN A 50 -6.38 -8.73 3.10
CA ASN A 50 -6.45 -10.04 3.73
C ASN A 50 -7.87 -10.62 3.68
N ALA A 51 -8.91 -9.82 3.93
CA ALA A 51 -10.28 -10.29 3.87
C ALA A 51 -10.71 -10.70 2.44
N LEU A 52 -10.35 -9.90 1.43
CA LEU A 52 -10.57 -10.27 0.02
C LEU A 52 -9.83 -11.56 -0.34
N TYR A 53 -8.59 -11.70 0.11
CA TYR A 53 -7.78 -12.89 -0.11
C TYR A 53 -8.38 -14.14 0.55
N GLU A 54 -8.84 -14.06 1.80
CA GLU A 54 -9.48 -15.19 2.48
C GLU A 54 -10.81 -15.59 1.81
N ILE A 55 -11.59 -14.63 1.32
CA ILE A 55 -12.80 -14.94 0.53
C ILE A 55 -12.43 -15.67 -0.77
N ALA A 56 -11.46 -15.17 -1.54
CA ALA A 56 -11.01 -15.83 -2.77
C ALA A 56 -10.44 -17.23 -2.49
N LYS A 57 -9.73 -17.40 -1.37
CA LYS A 57 -9.20 -18.70 -0.94
C LYS A 57 -10.29 -19.70 -0.57
N ALA A 58 -11.41 -19.23 -0.02
CA ALA A 58 -12.55 -20.06 0.37
C ALA A 58 -13.56 -20.32 -0.76
N ASP A 59 -13.73 -19.38 -1.69
CA ASP A 59 -14.63 -19.47 -2.85
C ASP A 59 -13.82 -19.33 -4.17
N PRO A 60 -13.53 -20.45 -4.87
CA PRO A 60 -12.77 -20.41 -6.12
C PRO A 60 -13.50 -19.72 -7.28
N THR A 61 -14.78 -19.35 -7.12
CA THR A 61 -15.52 -18.56 -8.11
C THR A 61 -15.23 -17.05 -8.00
N VAL A 62 -14.57 -16.60 -6.92
CA VAL A 62 -14.05 -15.24 -6.77
C VAL A 62 -12.60 -15.21 -7.26
N THR A 63 -12.30 -14.43 -8.28
CA THR A 63 -10.93 -14.21 -8.73
C THR A 63 -10.39 -12.92 -8.11
N LEU A 64 -9.15 -12.99 -7.62
CA LEU A 64 -8.47 -11.83 -7.02
C LEU A 64 -7.13 -11.63 -7.69
N LYS A 65 -6.96 -10.49 -8.37
CA LYS A 65 -5.67 -10.05 -8.88
C LYS A 65 -5.20 -8.82 -8.12
N ILE A 66 -4.00 -8.88 -7.56
CA ILE A 66 -3.41 -7.83 -6.73
C ILE A 66 -2.26 -7.18 -7.50
N TYR A 67 -2.34 -5.86 -7.70
CA TYR A 67 -1.28 -5.03 -8.28
C TYR A 67 -0.67 -4.17 -7.19
N THR A 68 0.62 -4.34 -6.93
CA THR A 68 1.26 -3.65 -5.82
C THR A 68 2.78 -3.53 -5.98
N ALA A 69 3.45 -3.07 -4.93
CA ALA A 69 4.89 -3.00 -4.81
C ALA A 69 5.30 -3.06 -3.35
N LEU A 70 6.48 -3.66 -3.09
CA LEU A 70 7.08 -3.75 -1.76
C LEU A 70 6.08 -4.24 -0.71
N SER A 71 5.68 -5.50 -0.80
CA SER A 71 4.85 -6.14 0.23
C SER A 71 5.64 -6.28 1.53
N ILE A 72 5.23 -5.54 2.56
CA ILE A 72 5.86 -5.58 3.87
C ILE A 72 5.31 -6.78 4.64
N ILE A 73 6.21 -7.65 5.09
CA ILE A 73 5.93 -8.75 6.01
C ILE A 73 6.92 -8.68 7.17
N ARG A 74 6.48 -9.12 8.34
CA ARG A 74 7.34 -9.26 9.52
C ARG A 74 8.48 -10.24 9.20
N PRO A 75 9.75 -9.85 9.46
CA PRO A 75 10.88 -10.75 9.31
C PRO A 75 10.71 -11.97 10.20
N LYS A 76 11.09 -13.15 9.69
CA LYS A 76 11.17 -14.38 10.49
C LYS A 76 12.60 -14.64 10.90
N THR A 77 12.83 -14.84 12.20
CA THR A 77 14.13 -15.24 12.73
C THR A 77 14.18 -16.75 12.94
N PRO A 78 15.30 -17.41 12.62
CA PRO A 78 15.46 -18.82 12.95
C PRO A 78 15.45 -19.05 14.47
N PRO A 79 15.07 -20.25 14.94
CA PRO A 79 15.09 -20.59 16.36
C PRO A 79 16.47 -20.38 17.00
N GLY A 80 16.48 -20.17 18.32
CA GLY A 80 17.71 -20.00 19.10
C GLY A 80 18.08 -18.53 19.30
N LEU A 81 19.38 -18.23 19.29
CA LEU A 81 19.89 -16.90 19.65
C LEU A 81 19.32 -15.78 18.78
N ALA A 82 19.18 -16.00 17.48
CA ALA A 82 18.61 -15.04 16.53
C ALA A 82 17.18 -14.64 16.93
N SER A 83 16.32 -15.60 17.25
CA SER A 83 14.95 -15.31 17.72
C SER A 83 14.90 -14.63 19.08
N ARG A 84 15.80 -14.98 20.00
CA ARG A 84 15.83 -14.37 21.35
C ARG A 84 16.30 -12.92 21.35
N PHE A 85 17.20 -12.56 20.43
CA PHE A 85 17.67 -11.19 20.26
C PHE A 85 16.81 -10.38 19.29
N GLY A 86 16.50 -10.95 18.13
CA GLY A 86 15.77 -10.27 17.06
C GLY A 86 14.26 -10.18 17.30
N GLY A 87 13.66 -11.15 18.00
CA GLY A 87 12.22 -11.19 18.29
C GLY A 87 11.70 -9.93 18.97
N PRO A 88 12.29 -9.49 20.11
CA PRO A 88 11.87 -8.25 20.77
C PRO A 88 12.05 -6.99 19.91
N LEU A 89 13.06 -6.96 19.02
CA LEU A 89 13.26 -5.86 18.09
C LEU A 89 12.17 -5.86 17.01
N ILE A 90 11.82 -7.02 16.45
CA ILE A 90 10.74 -7.16 15.46
C ILE A 90 9.40 -6.76 16.08
N GLU A 91 9.10 -7.23 17.30
CA GLU A 91 7.89 -6.85 18.04
C GLU A 91 7.84 -5.34 18.28
N LYS A 92 8.95 -4.71 18.65
CA LYS A 92 9.01 -3.25 18.80
C LYS A 92 8.81 -2.48 17.49
N LEU A 93 9.33 -3.00 16.38
CA LEU A 93 9.33 -2.32 15.07
C LEU A 93 8.06 -2.56 14.26
N PHE A 94 7.37 -3.67 14.49
CA PHE A 94 6.16 -4.05 13.73
C PHE A 94 4.93 -4.16 14.60
N GLY A 95 5.05 -4.44 15.90
CA GLY A 95 3.93 -4.64 16.79
C GLY A 95 2.89 -5.61 16.24
N ASP A 96 1.64 -5.17 16.24
CA ASP A 96 0.50 -5.88 15.64
C ASP A 96 0.25 -5.58 14.16
N TYR A 97 1.20 -4.96 13.44
CA TYR A 97 1.10 -4.71 11.99
C TYR A 97 0.67 -5.99 11.24
N PRO A 98 -0.46 -5.97 10.51
CA PRO A 98 -0.98 -7.14 9.83
C PRO A 98 -0.05 -7.54 8.68
N ASP A 99 0.45 -8.77 8.73
CA ASP A 99 1.12 -9.35 7.57
C ASP A 99 0.11 -9.58 6.44
N LEU A 100 0.55 -9.35 5.20
CA LEU A 100 -0.24 -9.66 4.03
C LEU A 100 -0.28 -11.18 3.81
N ALA A 101 -1.46 -11.78 3.92
CA ALA A 101 -1.68 -13.22 3.82
C ALA A 101 -1.22 -13.77 2.46
N TYR A 102 -1.57 -13.07 1.37
CA TYR A 102 -1.10 -13.43 0.02
C TYR A 102 0.43 -13.44 -0.08
N ALA A 103 1.12 -12.50 0.57
CA ALA A 103 2.58 -12.42 0.51
C ALA A 103 3.22 -13.58 1.29
N SER A 104 2.65 -13.92 2.44
CA SER A 104 3.06 -15.08 3.24
C SER A 104 2.88 -16.41 2.51
N ASP A 105 1.76 -16.59 1.80
CA ASP A 105 1.49 -17.81 1.05
C ASP A 105 2.26 -17.87 -0.27
N ARG A 106 2.51 -16.72 -0.93
CA ARG A 106 3.42 -16.63 -2.09
C ARG A 106 4.82 -17.12 -1.73
N LEU A 107 5.36 -16.76 -0.56
CA LEU A 107 6.66 -17.23 -0.11
C LEU A 107 6.74 -18.75 0.04
N LYS A 108 5.62 -19.40 0.37
CA LYS A 108 5.53 -20.85 0.55
C LYS A 108 5.10 -21.60 -0.72
N GLY A 109 4.82 -20.90 -1.81
CA GLY A 109 4.21 -21.50 -3.02
C GLY A 109 2.78 -21.99 -2.80
N GLN A 110 2.01 -21.30 -1.95
CA GLN A 110 0.66 -21.68 -1.52
C GLN A 110 -0.43 -20.71 -1.99
N LEU A 111 -0.16 -19.89 -3.01
CA LEU A 111 -1.20 -19.05 -3.60
C LEU A 111 -2.30 -19.92 -4.23
N PRO A 112 -3.59 -19.64 -3.96
CA PRO A 112 -4.70 -20.32 -4.63
C PRO A 112 -4.64 -20.08 -6.15
N PRO A 113 -5.12 -21.03 -6.98
CA PRO A 113 -5.10 -20.89 -8.45
C PRO A 113 -5.88 -19.69 -9.00
N ASN A 114 -6.87 -19.19 -8.25
CA ASN A 114 -7.71 -18.05 -8.58
C ASN A 114 -7.19 -16.72 -8.00
N VAL A 115 -5.99 -16.71 -7.41
CA VAL A 115 -5.32 -15.51 -6.91
C VAL A 115 -4.05 -15.24 -7.71
N GLU A 116 -3.95 -14.03 -8.28
CA GLU A 116 -2.76 -13.55 -8.96
C GLU A 116 -2.16 -12.34 -8.23
N VAL A 117 -0.84 -12.29 -8.07
CA VAL A 117 -0.13 -11.17 -7.41
C VAL A 117 0.97 -10.68 -8.34
N GLU A 118 0.81 -9.45 -8.80
CA GLU A 118 1.77 -8.75 -9.63
C GLU A 118 2.45 -7.63 -8.84
N GLU A 119 3.78 -7.64 -8.84
CA GLU A 119 4.58 -6.61 -8.17
C GLU A 119 5.54 -5.94 -9.14
N PHE A 120 5.63 -4.62 -9.12
CA PHE A 120 6.61 -3.86 -9.91
C PHE A 120 7.87 -3.46 -9.14
N PHE A 121 7.91 -3.74 -7.84
CA PHE A 121 9.10 -3.55 -7.01
C PHE A 121 9.15 -4.62 -5.92
N LEU A 122 10.28 -5.30 -5.80
CA LEU A 122 10.54 -6.33 -4.78
C LEU A 122 11.64 -5.83 -3.84
N SER A 123 11.54 -6.13 -2.55
CA SER A 123 12.66 -5.90 -1.64
C SER A 123 13.86 -6.74 -2.07
N THR A 124 15.06 -6.15 -2.07
CA THR A 124 16.28 -6.82 -2.53
C THR A 124 16.48 -8.17 -1.84
N GLY A 125 16.71 -9.21 -2.63
CA GLY A 125 16.98 -10.56 -2.12
C GLY A 125 15.78 -11.30 -1.52
N SER A 126 14.66 -10.64 -1.26
CA SER A 126 13.53 -11.22 -0.49
C SER A 126 12.81 -12.37 -1.20
N LEU A 127 12.88 -12.41 -2.53
CA LEU A 127 12.16 -13.37 -3.38
C LEU A 127 13.11 -14.09 -4.36
N LEU A 128 14.39 -14.23 -4.01
CA LEU A 128 15.31 -15.09 -4.74
C LEU A 128 14.83 -16.54 -4.67
N GLY A 129 14.81 -17.22 -5.80
CA GLY A 129 14.33 -18.60 -5.92
C GLY A 129 12.80 -18.75 -5.89
N ASN A 130 12.03 -17.67 -5.78
CA ASN A 130 10.57 -17.74 -5.87
C ASN A 130 10.13 -17.61 -7.34
N GLU A 131 9.95 -18.74 -8.03
CA GLU A 131 9.59 -18.76 -9.46
C GLU A 131 8.31 -17.98 -9.78
N TYR A 132 7.30 -18.08 -8.91
CA TYR A 132 6.03 -17.37 -9.09
C TYR A 132 6.26 -15.86 -9.13
N ALA A 133 6.90 -15.31 -8.09
CA ALA A 133 7.15 -13.88 -7.99
C ALA A 133 8.04 -13.37 -9.12
N GLN A 134 9.01 -14.16 -9.57
CA GLN A 134 9.90 -13.80 -10.68
C GLN A 134 9.17 -13.79 -12.03
N ARG A 135 8.18 -14.66 -12.25
CA ARG A 135 7.34 -14.67 -13.47
C ARG A 135 6.25 -13.59 -13.47
N HIS A 136 5.78 -13.18 -12.29
CA HIS A 136 4.76 -12.14 -12.11
C HIS A 136 5.37 -10.81 -11.62
N TYR A 137 6.64 -10.59 -11.93
CA TYR A 137 7.30 -9.29 -11.73
C TYR A 137 7.08 -8.41 -12.96
N ASN A 138 6.62 -7.18 -12.75
CA ASN A 138 6.49 -6.21 -13.82
C ASN A 138 7.67 -5.23 -13.84
N SER A 139 8.51 -5.35 -14.87
CA SER A 139 9.63 -4.43 -15.06
C SER A 139 9.16 -3.10 -15.67
N VAL A 140 8.58 -2.26 -14.83
CA VAL A 140 8.08 -0.93 -15.22
C VAL A 140 8.77 0.16 -14.41
N ASN A 141 9.05 1.30 -15.06
CA ASN A 141 9.50 2.50 -14.34
C ASN A 141 8.39 3.01 -13.43
N TYR A 142 8.75 3.56 -12.27
CA TYR A 142 7.76 4.06 -11.30
C TYR A 142 6.77 5.06 -11.92
N THR A 143 7.28 5.99 -12.74
CA THR A 143 6.47 6.98 -13.48
C THR A 143 5.49 6.38 -14.50
N HIS A 144 5.61 5.09 -14.80
CA HIS A 144 4.72 4.34 -15.70
C HIS A 144 3.91 3.27 -14.96
N ALA A 145 4.10 3.06 -13.66
CA ALA A 145 3.40 2.04 -12.88
C ALA A 145 1.87 2.22 -12.98
N MET A 146 1.40 3.47 -12.92
CA MET A 146 -0.02 3.80 -13.09
C MET A 146 -0.60 3.32 -14.44
N ARG A 147 0.17 3.38 -15.53
CA ARG A 147 -0.31 2.93 -16.86
C ARG A 147 -0.63 1.44 -16.87
N ARG A 148 0.14 0.64 -16.13
CA ARG A 148 -0.14 -0.79 -15.96
C ARG A 148 -1.45 -1.00 -15.20
N ILE A 149 -1.62 -0.34 -14.07
CA ILE A 149 -2.85 -0.41 -13.24
C ILE A 149 -4.09 -0.11 -14.09
N ILE A 150 -4.02 0.93 -14.93
CA ILE A 150 -5.11 1.33 -15.84
C ILE A 150 -5.32 0.30 -16.95
N ALA A 151 -4.25 -0.14 -17.62
CA ALA A 151 -4.35 -1.09 -18.73
C ALA A 151 -4.94 -2.44 -18.31
N GLU A 152 -4.69 -2.81 -17.06
CA GLU A 152 -5.20 -4.03 -16.44
C GLU A 152 -6.63 -3.90 -15.93
N GLY A 153 -7.21 -2.69 -15.95
CA GLY A 153 -8.60 -2.47 -15.56
C GLY A 153 -8.85 -2.70 -14.07
N VAL A 154 -7.94 -2.25 -13.21
CA VAL A 154 -8.15 -2.25 -11.75
C VAL A 154 -9.51 -1.64 -11.42
N ASN A 155 -10.27 -2.32 -10.55
CA ASN A 155 -11.62 -1.94 -10.17
C ASN A 155 -11.78 -1.70 -8.66
N VAL A 156 -10.71 -1.91 -7.88
CA VAL A 156 -10.67 -1.57 -6.45
C VAL A 156 -9.31 -0.97 -6.10
N LEU A 157 -9.30 0.17 -5.42
CA LEU A 157 -8.13 0.74 -4.75
C LEU A 157 -8.32 0.61 -3.23
N GLY A 158 -7.42 -0.12 -2.56
CA GLY A 158 -7.41 -0.25 -1.11
C GLY A 158 -6.28 0.56 -0.49
N GLN A 159 -6.60 1.61 0.26
CA GLN A 159 -5.59 2.49 0.87
C GLN A 159 -5.82 2.66 2.37
N MET A 160 -4.75 2.50 3.15
CA MET A 160 -4.71 2.91 4.55
C MET A 160 -4.71 4.43 4.63
N ILE A 161 -5.59 4.98 5.45
CA ILE A 161 -5.80 6.42 5.60
C ILE A 161 -5.86 6.82 7.07
N SER A 162 -5.68 8.12 7.31
CA SER A 162 -5.84 8.74 8.62
C SER A 162 -7.01 9.71 8.61
N ARG A 163 -7.65 9.89 9.77
CA ARG A 163 -8.79 10.80 9.97
C ARG A 163 -8.50 11.76 11.12
N ARG A 164 -8.80 13.05 10.92
CA ARG A 164 -8.67 14.09 11.95
C ARG A 164 -9.77 15.12 11.79
N ASP A 165 -10.59 15.31 12.82
CA ASP A 165 -11.66 16.32 12.86
C ASP A 165 -12.60 16.25 11.64
N GLY A 166 -12.95 15.04 11.19
CA GLY A 166 -13.79 14.82 10.01
C GLY A 166 -13.09 14.96 8.65
N ARG A 167 -11.79 15.27 8.63
CA ARG A 167 -10.94 15.31 7.43
C ARG A 167 -10.20 13.99 7.24
N TYR A 168 -9.85 13.68 6.00
CA TYR A 168 -9.19 12.44 5.61
C TYR A 168 -7.87 12.73 4.93
N SER A 169 -6.87 11.87 5.18
CA SER A 169 -5.55 11.97 4.57
C SER A 169 -5.08 10.62 4.05
N LEU A 170 -4.59 10.61 2.81
CA LEU A 170 -3.91 9.47 2.16
C LEU A 170 -2.52 9.19 2.77
N ALA A 171 -2.05 10.07 3.65
CA ALA A 171 -0.85 9.94 4.48
C ALA A 171 0.44 9.72 3.66
N CYS A 172 1.22 8.68 3.99
CA CYS A 172 2.59 8.49 3.51
C CYS A 172 2.70 7.90 2.09
N ASN A 173 1.59 7.63 1.40
CA ASN A 173 1.59 7.00 0.08
C ASN A 173 0.46 7.53 -0.81
N SER A 174 0.39 8.86 -0.95
CA SER A 174 -0.67 9.54 -1.68
C SER A 174 -0.40 9.65 -3.19
N ASP A 175 0.84 9.49 -3.63
CA ASP A 175 1.32 9.89 -4.96
C ASP A 175 0.57 9.23 -6.12
N LEU A 176 0.53 7.88 -6.19
CA LEU A 176 -0.20 7.21 -7.27
C LEU A 176 -1.71 7.36 -7.14
N SER A 177 -2.23 7.43 -5.92
CA SER A 177 -3.67 7.47 -5.67
C SER A 177 -4.30 8.78 -6.10
N LEU A 178 -3.63 9.91 -5.86
CA LEU A 178 -4.11 11.24 -6.25
C LEU A 178 -4.31 11.37 -7.76
N ASP A 179 -3.45 10.73 -8.57
CA ASP A 179 -3.60 10.72 -10.02
C ASP A 179 -4.54 9.60 -10.51
N LEU A 180 -4.47 8.41 -9.89
CA LEU A 180 -5.21 7.23 -10.33
C LEU A 180 -6.72 7.39 -10.16
N ILE A 181 -7.17 7.91 -9.01
CA ILE A 181 -8.59 7.97 -8.68
C ILE A 181 -9.40 8.81 -9.69
N PRO A 182 -9.06 10.10 -9.94
CA PRO A 182 -9.81 10.91 -10.89
C PRO A 182 -9.77 10.31 -12.31
N LEU A 183 -8.60 9.80 -12.74
CA LEU A 183 -8.44 9.21 -14.06
C LEU A 183 -9.25 7.93 -14.27
N MET A 184 -9.32 7.06 -13.26
CA MET A 184 -10.14 5.85 -13.33
C MET A 184 -11.62 6.18 -13.30
N ARG A 185 -12.05 7.13 -12.45
CA ARG A 185 -13.44 7.59 -12.42
C ARG A 185 -13.89 8.18 -13.75
N GLU A 186 -13.04 8.96 -14.41
CA GLU A 186 -13.31 9.47 -15.75
C GLU A 186 -13.45 8.34 -16.79
N LYS A 187 -12.54 7.34 -16.74
CA LYS A 187 -12.48 6.27 -17.74
C LYS A 187 -13.59 5.23 -17.62
N VAL A 188 -13.88 4.77 -16.41
CA VAL A 188 -14.78 3.62 -16.18
C VAL A 188 -16.03 3.97 -15.38
N GLY A 189 -16.08 5.17 -14.78
CA GLY A 189 -17.14 5.57 -13.88
C GLY A 189 -16.94 5.03 -12.46
N ARG A 190 -17.45 5.80 -11.48
CA ARG A 190 -17.34 5.48 -10.05
C ARG A 190 -17.94 4.12 -9.67
N ASP A 191 -19.02 3.70 -10.34
CA ASP A 191 -19.67 2.42 -10.06
C ASP A 191 -18.82 1.19 -10.43
N LYS A 192 -17.78 1.36 -11.25
CA LYS A 192 -16.89 0.28 -11.71
C LYS A 192 -15.48 0.35 -11.11
N PHE A 193 -15.20 1.37 -10.29
CA PHE A 193 -13.92 1.55 -9.63
C PHE A 193 -14.15 2.09 -8.21
N LEU A 194 -13.97 1.21 -7.21
CA LEU A 194 -14.18 1.56 -5.81
C LEU A 194 -12.88 2.00 -5.14
N VAL A 195 -12.98 3.08 -4.37
CA VAL A 195 -11.91 3.53 -3.48
C VAL A 195 -12.30 3.21 -2.04
N VAL A 196 -11.53 2.30 -1.42
CA VAL A 196 -11.76 1.85 -0.04
C VAL A 196 -10.68 2.43 0.87
N GLY A 197 -11.11 3.25 1.83
CA GLY A 197 -10.25 3.82 2.86
C GLY A 197 -10.23 2.97 4.13
N GLU A 198 -9.10 2.33 4.44
CA GLU A 198 -8.89 1.62 5.71
C GLU A 198 -8.34 2.59 6.75
N LEU A 199 -9.17 2.94 7.74
CA LEU A 199 -8.80 3.86 8.80
C LEU A 199 -7.80 3.21 9.76
N ASN A 200 -6.71 3.92 10.01
CA ASN A 200 -5.78 3.58 11.08
C ASN A 200 -5.38 4.85 11.84
N GLU A 201 -5.80 4.96 13.10
CA GLU A 201 -5.50 6.14 13.94
C GLU A 201 -4.01 6.29 14.27
N LYS A 202 -3.22 5.21 14.19
CA LYS A 202 -1.77 5.28 14.36
C LYS A 202 -1.06 5.83 13.11
N LEU A 203 -1.74 5.87 11.95
CA LEU A 203 -1.20 6.46 10.73
C LEU A 203 -1.17 7.99 10.84
N PRO A 204 -0.03 8.65 10.60
CA PRO A 204 0.04 10.11 10.67
C PRO A 204 -0.92 10.79 9.68
N PHE A 205 -1.54 11.87 10.13
CA PHE A 205 -2.28 12.78 9.26
C PHE A 205 -1.31 13.70 8.54
N MET A 206 -1.22 13.58 7.21
CA MET A 206 -0.40 14.45 6.37
C MET A 206 -1.31 15.49 5.69
N PRO A 207 -1.07 16.80 5.89
CA PRO A 207 -1.86 17.86 5.27
C PRO A 207 -1.46 18.07 3.79
N ASN A 208 -1.95 19.15 3.18
CA ASN A 208 -1.71 19.55 1.79
C ASN A 208 -2.29 18.53 0.82
N ASP A 209 -1.55 18.14 -0.23
CA ASP A 209 -2.05 17.28 -1.31
C ASP A 209 -2.50 15.89 -0.83
N ALA A 210 -2.05 15.43 0.34
CA ALA A 210 -2.51 14.17 0.91
C ALA A 210 -3.90 14.28 1.56
N GLU A 211 -4.38 15.49 1.90
CA GLU A 211 -5.71 15.73 2.46
C GLU A 211 -6.76 15.68 1.33
N VAL A 212 -7.74 14.79 1.46
CA VAL A 212 -8.78 14.55 0.46
C VAL A 212 -10.17 14.63 1.07
N PRO A 213 -11.21 15.02 0.29
CA PRO A 213 -12.57 15.08 0.80
C PRO A 213 -13.14 13.68 1.06
N ALA A 214 -14.20 13.59 1.87
CA ALA A 214 -14.82 12.31 2.23
C ALA A 214 -15.40 11.56 1.01
N ASP A 215 -15.87 12.30 0.01
CA ASP A 215 -16.39 11.76 -1.25
C ASP A 215 -15.28 11.21 -2.16
N GLU A 216 -14.00 11.33 -1.78
CA GLU A 216 -12.92 10.58 -2.42
C GLU A 216 -13.07 9.06 -2.20
N PHE A 217 -13.79 8.63 -1.16
CA PHE A 217 -13.99 7.22 -0.82
C PHE A 217 -15.40 6.74 -1.15
N ASP A 218 -15.51 5.48 -1.55
CA ASP A 218 -16.79 4.80 -1.77
C ASP A 218 -17.26 4.05 -0.52
N MET A 219 -16.31 3.64 0.33
CA MET A 219 -16.56 3.06 1.65
C MET A 219 -15.32 3.18 2.53
N LEU A 220 -15.54 3.15 3.85
CA LEU A 220 -14.49 3.12 4.86
C LEU A 220 -14.48 1.79 5.61
N LEU A 221 -13.29 1.34 6.00
CA LEU A 221 -13.08 0.25 6.93
C LEU A 221 -12.49 0.82 8.24
N ASP A 222 -13.26 0.75 9.33
CA ASP A 222 -12.87 1.17 10.68
C ASP A 222 -12.83 -0.06 11.61
N ALA A 223 -11.81 -0.90 11.44
CA ALA A 223 -11.65 -2.16 12.17
C ALA A 223 -10.75 -2.06 13.41
N GLY A 224 -10.48 -0.83 13.86
CA GLY A 224 -9.53 -0.55 14.94
C GLY A 224 -8.10 -0.30 14.45
N ALA A 225 -7.33 0.41 15.26
CA ALA A 225 -5.96 0.79 14.94
C ALA A 225 -4.96 -0.35 15.16
N TYR A 226 -3.91 -0.37 14.33
CA TYR A 226 -2.78 -1.31 14.42
C TYR A 226 -1.46 -0.58 14.18
N ASP A 227 -0.37 -1.08 14.76
CA ASP A 227 0.98 -0.54 14.67
C ASP A 227 1.45 -0.44 13.23
N LEU A 228 2.31 0.54 12.95
CA LEU A 228 2.90 0.71 11.63
C LEU A 228 4.24 -0.02 11.55
N ALA A 229 4.51 -0.65 10.42
CA ALA A 229 5.83 -1.22 10.16
C ALA A 229 6.91 -0.13 10.09
N GLY A 230 7.84 -0.15 11.05
CA GLY A 230 9.00 0.74 11.11
C GLY A 230 10.28 0.00 10.73
N PRO A 231 10.82 0.14 9.50
CA PRO A 231 12.11 -0.45 9.19
C PRO A 231 13.21 0.15 10.10
N PRO A 232 14.22 -0.63 10.49
CA PRO A 232 15.30 -0.12 11.34
C PRO A 232 16.04 1.02 10.64
N ALA A 233 16.34 2.09 11.39
CA ALA A 233 17.22 3.16 10.94
C ALA A 233 18.68 2.79 11.26
N PRO A 234 19.48 2.33 10.27
CA PRO A 234 20.88 1.99 10.52
C PRO A 234 21.66 3.25 10.91
N ARG A 235 22.71 3.09 11.72
CA ARG A 235 23.64 4.20 11.96
C ARG A 235 24.36 4.57 10.66
N VAL A 236 24.60 5.86 10.47
CA VAL A 236 25.45 6.35 9.38
C VAL A 236 26.89 5.87 9.61
N ASP A 237 27.41 5.06 8.69
CA ASP A 237 28.79 4.59 8.76
C ASP A 237 29.79 5.63 8.23
N LEU A 238 31.08 5.40 8.49
CA LEU A 238 32.15 6.33 8.06
C LEU A 238 32.20 6.50 6.55
N THR A 239 31.91 5.44 5.79
CA THR A 239 31.87 5.47 4.33
C THR A 239 30.76 6.39 3.84
N SER A 240 29.56 6.27 4.41
CA SER A 240 28.39 7.08 4.08
C SER A 240 28.62 8.55 4.42
N HIS A 241 29.23 8.85 5.58
CA HIS A 241 29.66 10.21 5.92
C HIS A 241 30.66 10.77 4.90
N ALA A 242 31.69 9.99 4.53
CA ALA A 242 32.69 10.43 3.58
C ALA A 242 32.09 10.69 2.18
N ILE A 243 31.12 9.88 1.76
CA ILE A 243 30.39 10.10 0.49
C ILE A 243 29.49 11.34 0.61
N GLY A 244 28.74 11.48 1.71
CA GLY A 244 27.87 12.63 1.96
C GLY A 244 28.62 13.96 1.89
N LEU A 245 29.76 14.07 2.58
CA LEU A 245 30.61 15.27 2.56
C LEU A 245 31.15 15.59 1.15
N ARG A 246 31.41 14.57 0.32
CA ARG A 246 31.83 14.76 -1.07
C ARG A 246 30.66 15.23 -1.94
N ALA A 247 29.48 14.64 -1.76
CA ALA A 247 28.28 15.00 -2.50
C ALA A 247 27.79 16.42 -2.14
N ALA A 248 27.92 16.84 -0.88
CA ALA A 248 27.51 18.16 -0.41
C ALA A 248 28.20 19.31 -1.16
N ARG A 249 29.45 19.12 -1.62
CA ARG A 249 30.17 20.11 -2.44
C ARG A 249 29.54 20.34 -3.83
N LEU A 250 28.64 19.46 -4.26
CA LEU A 250 27.90 19.58 -5.52
C LEU A 250 26.53 20.23 -5.33
N VAL A 251 26.06 20.34 -4.08
CA VAL A 251 24.78 20.98 -3.75
C VAL A 251 25.03 22.49 -3.63
N LYS A 252 24.26 23.27 -4.40
CA LYS A 252 24.30 24.73 -4.34
C LYS A 252 23.30 25.23 -3.31
N ASP A 253 23.55 26.40 -2.73
CA ASP A 253 22.57 27.11 -1.91
C ASP A 253 21.24 27.28 -2.66
N GLY A 254 20.14 26.94 -1.99
CA GLY A 254 18.79 26.95 -2.60
C GLY A 254 18.51 25.80 -3.57
N GLY A 255 19.39 24.79 -3.67
CA GLY A 255 19.15 23.59 -4.46
C GLY A 255 18.06 22.69 -3.91
N THR A 256 17.35 21.99 -4.80
CA THR A 256 16.33 20.99 -4.43
C THR A 256 16.99 19.62 -4.22
N LEU A 257 16.66 18.97 -3.12
CA LEU A 257 17.20 17.66 -2.76
C LEU A 257 16.17 16.55 -2.97
N GLN A 258 16.62 15.45 -3.57
CA GLN A 258 15.93 14.17 -3.57
C GLN A 258 16.92 13.11 -3.11
N ILE A 259 16.64 12.46 -1.98
CA ILE A 259 17.52 11.47 -1.35
C ILE A 259 16.74 10.19 -1.06
N GLY A 260 17.42 9.06 -1.12
CA GLY A 260 16.86 7.75 -0.73
C GLY A 260 16.93 7.51 0.78
N ILE A 261 16.44 6.36 1.21
CA ILE A 261 16.50 5.91 2.60
C ILE A 261 17.80 5.16 2.91
N GLY A 262 18.14 5.06 4.20
CA GLY A 262 19.25 4.27 4.72
C GLY A 262 20.55 5.07 4.88
N SER A 263 21.59 4.40 5.38
CA SER A 263 22.85 5.04 5.83
C SER A 263 23.44 6.05 4.83
N LEU A 264 23.40 5.75 3.53
CA LEU A 264 23.94 6.65 2.50
C LEU A 264 23.09 7.92 2.34
N GLY A 265 21.76 7.79 2.32
CA GLY A 265 20.83 8.91 2.25
C GLY A 265 20.90 9.77 3.51
N ASP A 266 20.92 9.14 4.68
CA ASP A 266 21.08 9.81 5.97
C ASP A 266 22.43 10.54 6.06
N GLY A 267 23.50 9.91 5.56
CA GLY A 267 24.83 10.54 5.48
C GLY A 267 24.87 11.74 4.55
N ALA A 268 24.15 11.68 3.42
CA ALA A 268 23.99 12.83 2.54
C ALA A 268 23.20 13.96 3.22
N ALA A 269 22.07 13.65 3.87
CA ALA A 269 21.24 14.62 4.58
C ALA A 269 21.99 15.32 5.72
N GLN A 270 22.84 14.61 6.46
CA GLN A 270 23.66 15.18 7.54
C GLN A 270 24.82 16.05 7.05
N SER A 271 25.10 16.04 5.74
CA SER A 271 26.25 16.74 5.15
C SER A 271 25.89 18.02 4.38
N VAL A 272 24.60 18.23 4.07
CA VAL A 272 24.08 19.33 3.25
C VAL A 272 23.34 20.38 4.07
#